data_AF-A0A9D5QYD1-F1
#
_entry.id   AF-A0A9D5QYD1-F1
#
_cell.length_a   1.000
_cell.length_b   1.000
_cell.length_c   1.000
_cell.angle_alpha   90.00
_cell.angle_beta   90.00
_cell.angle_gamma   90.00
#
_symmetry.space_group_name_H-M   'P 1'
#
loop_
_entity.id
_entity.type
_entity.pdbx_description
1 polymer ?
#
loop_
_entity_poly.entity_id
_entity_poly.type
_entity_poly.pdbx_seq_one_letter_code
_entity_poly.pdbx_strand_id
1 'polypeptide(L)'
;MIEGILGGAAGIAGGIFGGMSASKAMKKVRSRLQEQKRTNQDWYDQRYNEDATQRADAQAILARTEAAIKSRNRAASGAAAVMGGTEESVAATKAANAQAQAEATSNIAVNAERRKDSIGQQYQQRDAQIQEALNNLEVNKAQAVSQAVQGVASAAGNIAGAF
;
A
#
# COMPACT_ATOMS: atom_id res chain seq x y z
N MET A 1 3.52 11.83 2.82
CA MET A 1 2.06 12.05 2.97
C MET A 1 1.44 11.96 1.59
N ILE A 2 0.64 10.92 1.34
CA ILE A 2 -0.25 10.86 0.17
C ILE A 2 -1.57 11.49 0.64
N GLU A 3 -1.54 12.79 0.84
CA GLU A 3 -2.77 13.58 0.96
C GLU A 3 -3.09 14.10 -0.44
N GLY A 4 -4.30 13.82 -0.94
CA GLY A 4 -4.88 14.64 -1.99
C GLY A 4 -5.28 14.01 -3.32
N ILE A 5 -5.62 12.71 -3.41
CA ILE A 5 -6.29 12.17 -4.61
C ILE A 5 -7.75 11.76 -4.36
N LEU A 6 -8.31 12.07 -3.18
CA LEU A 6 -9.73 11.81 -2.88
C LEU A 6 -10.68 13.00 -3.13
N GLY A 7 -10.24 14.04 -3.86
CA GLY A 7 -11.02 15.27 -4.03
C GLY A 7 -11.74 15.47 -5.37
N GLY A 8 -11.81 14.45 -6.25
CA GLY A 8 -12.20 14.66 -7.65
C GLY A 8 -13.45 13.94 -8.16
N ALA A 9 -14.07 13.07 -7.37
CA ALA A 9 -15.18 12.23 -7.84
C ALA A 9 -16.58 12.77 -7.49
N ALA A 10 -16.67 13.73 -6.55
CA ALA A 10 -17.91 14.40 -6.22
C ALA A 10 -18.10 15.62 -7.12
N GLY A 11 -18.70 15.46 -8.32
CA GLY A 11 -19.06 16.66 -9.09
C GLY A 11 -19.38 16.55 -10.57
N ILE A 12 -19.75 15.40 -11.13
CA ILE A 12 -20.34 15.37 -12.48
C ILE A 12 -21.68 14.65 -12.43
N ALA A 13 -22.60 15.19 -11.62
CA ALA A 13 -23.99 14.76 -11.56
C ALA A 13 -24.96 15.76 -12.22
N GLY A 14 -24.49 16.86 -12.82
CA GLY A 14 -25.37 17.90 -13.36
C GLY A 14 -25.04 18.24 -14.81
N GLY A 15 -25.80 17.69 -15.75
CA GLY A 15 -25.82 18.16 -17.14
C GLY A 15 -24.91 17.37 -18.09
N ILE A 16 -25.36 16.18 -18.50
CA ILE A 16 -24.84 15.58 -19.74
C ILE A 16 -25.40 16.41 -20.91
N PHE A 17 -24.66 17.45 -21.31
CA PHE A 17 -24.84 18.04 -22.64
C PHE A 17 -24.51 16.94 -23.67
N GLY A 18 -25.52 16.55 -24.44
CA GLY A 18 -25.42 15.50 -25.46
C GLY A 18 -24.32 15.78 -26.49
N GLY A 19 -23.58 14.73 -26.86
CA GLY A 19 -22.57 14.77 -27.94
C GLY A 19 -21.19 14.21 -27.57
N MET A 20 -20.31 14.07 -28.58
CA MET A 20 -18.96 13.47 -28.52
C MET A 20 -18.08 13.93 -27.33
N SER A 21 -18.34 15.10 -26.75
CA SER A 21 -17.61 15.67 -25.61
C SER A 21 -17.75 14.83 -24.33
N ALA A 22 -18.95 14.33 -24.01
CA ALA A 22 -19.19 13.48 -22.84
C ALA A 22 -18.42 12.14 -22.95
N SER A 23 -18.40 11.57 -24.15
CA SER A 23 -17.64 10.33 -24.43
C SER A 23 -16.12 10.55 -24.31
N LYS A 24 -15.60 11.69 -24.77
CA LYS A 24 -14.17 12.05 -24.62
C LYS A 24 -13.80 12.28 -23.15
N ALA A 25 -14.64 12.98 -22.38
CA ALA A 25 -14.43 13.19 -20.96
C ALA A 25 -14.40 11.87 -20.18
N MET A 26 -15.36 10.97 -20.40
CA MET A 26 -15.37 9.65 -19.77
C MET A 26 -14.17 8.79 -20.18
N LYS A 27 -13.75 8.84 -21.44
CA LYS A 27 -12.51 8.16 -21.89
C LYS A 27 -11.28 8.69 -21.15
N LYS A 28 -11.19 10.01 -20.94
CA LYS A 28 -10.09 10.64 -20.19
C LYS A 28 -10.11 10.27 -18.71
N VAL A 29 -11.28 10.14 -18.09
CA VAL A 29 -11.42 9.67 -16.70
C VAL A 29 -11.02 8.21 -16.60
N ARG A 30 -11.52 7.33 -17.49
CA ARG A 30 -11.11 5.92 -17.55
C ARG A 30 -9.60 5.76 -17.73
N SER A 31 -9.00 6.51 -18.64
CA SER A 31 -7.54 6.48 -18.87
C SER A 31 -6.77 6.87 -17.61
N ARG A 32 -7.22 7.91 -16.89
CA ARG A 32 -6.60 8.32 -15.62
C ARG A 32 -6.75 7.27 -14.53
N LEU A 33 -7.90 6.61 -14.42
CA LEU A 33 -8.11 5.52 -13.47
C LEU A 33 -7.23 4.30 -13.79
N GLN A 34 -7.07 3.97 -15.08
CA GLN A 34 -6.15 2.91 -15.52
C GLN A 34 -4.69 3.27 -15.25
N GLU A 35 -4.29 4.52 -15.46
CA GLU A 35 -2.97 5.02 -15.11
C GLU A 35 -2.74 4.94 -13.59
N GLN A 36 -3.71 5.37 -12.77
CA GLN A 36 -3.66 5.20 -11.32
C GLN A 36 -3.52 3.73 -10.90
N LYS A 37 -4.21 2.81 -11.59
CA LYS A 37 -4.07 1.37 -11.34
C LYS A 37 -2.64 0.89 -11.60
N ARG A 38 -2.05 1.30 -12.73
CA ARG A 38 -0.66 0.97 -13.07
C ARG A 38 0.31 1.56 -12.05
N THR A 39 0.19 2.84 -11.72
CA THR A 39 1.04 3.48 -10.70
C THR A 39 0.89 2.82 -9.33
N ASN A 40 -0.31 2.37 -8.96
CA ASN A 40 -0.52 1.64 -7.70
C ASN A 40 0.19 0.27 -7.73
N GLN A 41 0.15 -0.42 -8.86
CA GLN A 41 0.87 -1.68 -9.06
C GLN A 41 2.39 -1.49 -9.06
N ASP A 42 2.91 -0.51 -9.80
CA ASP A 42 4.34 -0.18 -9.83
C ASP A 42 4.84 0.19 -8.43
N TRP A 43 4.07 0.98 -7.68
CA TRP A 43 4.38 1.32 -6.29
C TRP A 43 4.39 0.08 -5.39
N TYR A 44 3.42 -0.82 -5.54
CA TYR A 44 3.35 -2.07 -4.79
C TYR A 44 4.55 -2.96 -5.10
N ASP A 45 4.84 -3.20 -6.38
CA ASP A 45 5.97 -4.03 -6.83
C ASP A 45 7.29 -3.47 -6.33
N GLN A 46 7.48 -2.15 -6.40
CA GLN A 46 8.68 -1.49 -5.87
C GLN A 46 8.80 -1.66 -4.35
N ARG A 47 7.71 -1.47 -3.60
CA ARG A 47 7.72 -1.46 -2.13
C ARG A 47 7.75 -2.86 -1.51
N TYR A 48 7.07 -3.81 -2.12
CA TYR A 48 6.99 -5.20 -1.67
C TYR A 48 8.32 -5.93 -1.87
N ASN A 49 9.02 -5.62 -2.97
CA ASN A 49 10.31 -6.22 -3.31
C ASN A 49 11.52 -5.47 -2.72
N GLU A 50 11.31 -4.35 -2.03
CA GLU A 50 12.38 -3.61 -1.35
C GLU A 50 12.98 -4.46 -0.21
N ASP A 51 14.29 -4.70 -0.25
CA ASP A 51 15.00 -5.56 0.70
C ASP A 51 14.82 -5.08 2.16
N ALA A 52 14.30 -5.96 3.01
CA ALA A 52 14.03 -5.66 4.41
C ALA A 52 15.29 -5.49 5.26
N THR A 53 16.42 -6.08 4.86
CA THR A 53 17.66 -6.11 5.64
C THR A 53 18.52 -4.86 5.47
N GLN A 54 18.39 -4.18 4.33
CA GLN A 54 19.13 -2.95 4.03
C GLN A 54 18.47 -1.70 4.60
N ARG A 55 17.38 -1.86 5.35
CA ARG A 55 16.55 -0.74 5.82
C ARG A 55 17.00 -0.23 7.19
N ALA A 56 16.77 1.06 7.39
CA ALA A 56 17.16 1.79 8.60
C ALA A 56 16.55 1.22 9.89
N ASP A 57 15.38 0.56 9.82
CA ASP A 57 14.74 -0.10 10.96
C ASP A 57 15.50 -1.37 11.38
N ALA A 58 15.92 -2.20 10.41
CA ALA A 58 16.77 -3.35 10.68
C ALA A 58 18.13 -2.91 11.24
N GLN A 59 18.76 -1.91 10.63
CA GLN A 59 20.03 -1.36 11.10
C GLN A 59 19.92 -0.77 12.51
N ALA A 60 18.83 -0.08 12.84
CA ALA A 60 18.60 0.46 14.18
C ALA A 60 18.42 -0.64 15.23
N ILE A 61 17.72 -1.73 14.90
CA ILE A 61 17.57 -2.90 15.79
C ILE A 61 18.95 -3.55 16.01
N LEU A 62 19.73 -3.76 14.94
CA LEU A 62 21.07 -4.31 15.04
C LEU A 62 22.00 -3.42 15.88
N ALA A 63 22.01 -2.10 15.63
CA ALA A 63 22.83 -1.15 16.37
C ALA A 63 22.49 -1.11 17.87
N ARG A 64 21.20 -1.15 18.23
CA ARG A 64 20.76 -1.23 19.63
C ARG A 64 21.16 -2.55 20.27
N THR A 65 21.05 -3.65 19.53
CA THR A 65 21.43 -4.99 20.00
C THR A 65 22.94 -5.05 20.24
N GLU A 66 23.74 -4.53 19.31
CA GLU A 66 25.19 -4.43 19.45
C GLU A 66 25.58 -3.57 20.66
N ALA A 67 24.94 -2.40 20.85
CA ALA A 67 25.17 -1.55 22.01
C ALA A 67 24.85 -2.27 23.33
N ALA A 68 23.75 -3.03 23.37
CA ALA A 68 23.35 -3.82 24.53
C ALA A 68 24.36 -4.94 24.84
N ILE A 69 24.79 -5.69 23.81
CA ILE A 69 25.82 -6.74 23.94
C ILE A 69 27.13 -6.13 24.44
N LYS A 70 27.57 -5.00 23.86
CA LYS A 70 28.80 -4.31 24.26
C LYS A 70 28.74 -3.84 25.71
N SER A 71 27.60 -3.31 26.14
CA SER A 71 27.37 -2.90 27.54
C SER A 71 27.44 -4.10 28.48
N ARG A 72 26.76 -5.21 28.13
CA ARG A 72 26.75 -6.45 28.93
C ARG A 72 28.14 -7.07 29.03
N ASN A 73 28.90 -7.10 27.94
CA ASN A 73 30.28 -7.57 27.93
C ASN A 73 31.19 -6.70 28.81
N ARG A 74 31.04 -5.37 28.77
CA ARG A 74 31.80 -4.45 29.64
C ARG A 74 31.51 -4.67 31.12
N ALA A 75 30.23 -4.84 31.48
CA ALA A 75 29.83 -5.14 32.85
C ALA A 75 30.40 -6.48 33.32
N ALA A 76 30.31 -7.52 32.48
CA ALA A 76 30.88 -8.84 32.76
C ALA A 76 32.41 -8.78 32.93
N SER A 77 33.11 -8.05 32.05
CA SER A 77 34.57 -7.87 32.17
C SER A 77 34.98 -7.09 33.42
N GLY A 78 34.21 -6.06 33.80
CA GLY A 78 34.48 -5.28 35.01
C GLY A 78 34.27 -6.09 36.29
N ALA A 79 33.20 -6.88 36.34
CA ALA A 79 32.96 -7.81 37.45
C ALA A 79 34.01 -8.92 37.50
N ALA A 80 34.40 -9.49 36.35
CA ALA A 80 35.44 -10.52 36.26
C ALA A 80 36.82 -10.00 36.69
N ALA A 81 37.15 -8.75 36.38
CA ALA A 81 38.41 -8.12 36.78
C ALA A 81 38.52 -7.91 38.30
N VAL A 82 37.40 -7.73 39.01
CA VAL A 82 37.39 -7.49 40.46
C VAL A 82 37.18 -8.77 41.26
N MET A 83 36.30 -9.67 40.78
CA MET A 83 35.90 -10.88 41.53
C MET A 83 36.58 -12.18 41.07
N GLY A 84 37.34 -12.15 39.96
CA GLY A 84 37.93 -13.34 39.35
C GLY A 84 36.88 -14.10 38.52
N GLY A 85 36.75 -13.76 37.24
CA GLY A 85 35.73 -14.36 36.36
C GLY A 85 35.94 -15.86 36.13
N THR A 86 34.93 -16.67 36.48
CA THR A 86 34.89 -18.10 36.15
C THR A 86 34.51 -18.31 34.69
N GLU A 87 34.95 -19.42 34.07
CA GLU A 87 34.59 -19.78 32.68
C GLU A 87 33.07 -19.84 32.46
N GLU A 88 32.34 -20.20 33.51
CA GLU A 88 30.88 -20.31 33.52
C GLU A 88 30.18 -18.96 33.32
N SER A 89 30.72 -17.88 33.90
CA SER A 89 30.25 -16.50 33.70
C SER A 89 30.45 -16.03 32.25
N VAL A 90 31.59 -16.40 31.65
CA VAL A 90 31.90 -16.07 30.25
C VAL A 90 30.98 -16.85 29.30
N ALA A 91 30.73 -18.13 29.58
CA ALA A 91 29.81 -18.96 28.81
C ALA A 91 28.37 -18.43 28.89
N ALA A 92 27.88 -18.09 30.08
CA ALA A 92 26.56 -17.51 30.29
C ALA A 92 26.40 -16.17 29.54
N THR A 93 27.42 -15.31 29.57
CA THR A 93 27.40 -14.03 28.84
C THR A 93 27.35 -14.24 27.32
N LYS A 94 28.14 -15.19 26.80
CA LYS A 94 28.10 -15.54 25.37
C LYS A 94 26.74 -16.09 24.94
N ALA A 95 26.15 -16.99 25.73
CA ALA A 95 24.83 -17.53 25.47
C ALA A 95 23.77 -16.42 25.44
N ALA A 96 23.80 -15.50 26.42
CA ALA A 96 22.87 -14.38 26.49
C ALA A 96 23.04 -13.40 25.31
N ASN A 97 24.26 -13.21 24.81
CA ASN A 97 24.52 -12.38 23.63
C ASN A 97 24.04 -13.06 22.33
N ALA A 98 24.26 -14.37 22.19
CA ALA A 98 23.76 -15.13 21.05
C ALA A 98 22.22 -15.11 21.00
N GLN A 99 21.56 -15.23 22.15
CA GLN A 99 20.11 -15.11 22.26
C GLN A 99 19.64 -13.70 21.87
N ALA A 100 20.31 -12.64 22.35
CA ALA A 100 19.95 -11.27 21.97
C ALA A 100 20.08 -11.03 20.45
N GLN A 101 21.10 -11.60 19.79
CA GLN A 101 21.22 -11.55 18.33
C GLN A 101 20.08 -12.31 17.65
N ALA A 102 19.77 -13.52 18.10
CA ALA A 102 18.67 -14.32 17.55
C ALA A 102 17.31 -13.62 17.68
N GLU A 103 17.03 -13.04 18.85
CA GLU A 103 15.81 -12.24 19.09
C GLU A 103 15.76 -11.00 18.20
N ALA A 104 16.88 -10.29 18.04
CA ALA A 104 16.96 -9.15 17.13
C ALA A 104 16.66 -9.54 15.68
N THR A 105 17.28 -10.62 15.18
CA THR A 105 17.01 -11.16 13.85
C THR A 105 15.54 -11.58 13.68
N SER A 106 14.97 -12.25 14.67
CA SER A 106 13.56 -12.64 14.66
C SER A 106 12.65 -11.42 14.63
N ASN A 107 12.94 -10.38 15.41
CA ASN A 107 12.18 -9.14 15.43
C ASN A 107 12.26 -8.40 14.08
N ILE A 108 13.43 -8.40 13.44
CA ILE A 108 13.60 -7.84 12.08
C ILE A 108 12.72 -8.60 11.09
N ALA A 109 12.73 -9.93 11.11
CA ALA A 109 11.91 -10.75 10.22
C ALA A 109 10.41 -10.50 10.43
N VAL A 110 9.93 -10.49 11.69
CA VAL A 110 8.52 -10.22 12.01
C VAL A 110 8.10 -8.82 11.57
N ASN A 111 8.93 -7.80 11.78
CA ASN A 111 8.61 -6.44 11.35
C ASN A 111 8.62 -6.30 9.82
N ALA A 112 9.48 -7.05 9.12
CA ALA A 112 9.48 -7.12 7.68
C ALA A 112 8.17 -7.73 7.14
N GLU A 113 7.69 -8.82 7.74
CA GLU A 113 6.44 -9.47 7.34
C GLU A 113 5.24 -8.55 7.58
N ARG A 114 5.12 -7.95 8.78
CA ARG A 114 4.05 -6.98 9.09
C ARG A 114 4.00 -5.82 8.11
N ARG A 115 5.17 -5.37 7.63
CA ARG A 115 5.24 -4.32 6.60
C ARG A 115 4.71 -4.83 5.26
N LYS A 116 5.12 -6.03 4.83
CA LYS A 116 4.61 -6.64 3.59
C LYS A 116 3.09 -6.78 3.64
N ASP A 117 2.55 -7.27 4.75
CA ASP A 117 1.11 -7.35 4.99
C ASP A 117 0.44 -5.98 4.90
N SER A 118 1.01 -4.95 5.55
CA SER A 118 0.47 -3.59 5.49
C SER A 118 0.50 -3.00 4.08
N ILE A 119 1.57 -3.22 3.32
CA ILE A 119 1.70 -2.81 1.91
C ILE A 119 0.65 -3.53 1.05
N GLY A 120 0.48 -4.84 1.25
CA GLY A 120 -0.53 -5.64 0.58
C GLY A 120 -1.94 -5.13 0.86
N GLN A 121 -2.26 -4.85 2.13
CA GLN A 121 -3.55 -4.28 2.51
C GLN A 121 -3.78 -2.89 1.88
N GLN A 122 -2.78 -2.01 1.89
CA GLN A 122 -2.88 -0.69 1.24
C GLN A 122 -3.09 -0.80 -0.27
N TYR A 123 -2.38 -1.72 -0.93
CA TYR A 123 -2.56 -1.99 -2.35
C TYR A 123 -3.97 -2.49 -2.65
N GLN A 124 -4.46 -3.49 -1.92
CA GLN A 124 -5.80 -4.06 -2.10
C GLN A 124 -6.90 -3.00 -1.89
N GLN A 125 -6.78 -2.18 -0.84
CA GLN A 125 -7.74 -1.10 -0.58
C GLN A 125 -7.77 -0.09 -1.73
N ARG A 126 -6.59 0.31 -2.22
CA ARG A 126 -6.50 1.30 -3.30
C ARG A 126 -6.95 0.73 -4.64
N ASP A 127 -6.64 -0.54 -4.93
CA ASP A 127 -7.11 -1.21 -6.14
C ASP A 127 -8.64 -1.38 -6.12
N ALA A 128 -9.23 -1.77 -4.99
CA ALA A 128 -10.69 -1.84 -4.83
C ALA A 128 -11.37 -0.49 -5.10
N GLN A 129 -10.83 0.61 -4.56
CA GLN A 129 -11.36 1.96 -4.83
C GLN A 129 -11.28 2.34 -6.31
N ILE A 130 -10.18 2.01 -6.98
CA ILE A 130 -10.01 2.28 -8.42
C ILE A 130 -10.99 1.42 -9.25
N GLN A 131 -11.15 0.15 -8.89
CA GLN A 131 -12.10 -0.74 -9.54
C GLN A 131 -13.54 -0.27 -9.37
N GLU A 132 -13.93 0.17 -8.17
CA GLU A 132 -15.25 0.72 -7.92
C GLU A 132 -15.51 1.98 -8.75
N ALA A 133 -14.53 2.89 -8.83
CA ALA A 133 -14.62 4.08 -9.68
C ALA A 133 -14.77 3.73 -11.18
N LEU A 134 -14.07 2.70 -11.65
CA LEU A 134 -14.21 2.20 -13.02
C LEU A 134 -15.60 1.60 -13.26
N ASN A 135 -16.10 0.77 -12.35
CA ASN A 135 -17.43 0.17 -12.44
C ASN A 135 -18.53 1.23 -12.45
N ASN A 136 -18.44 2.23 -11.56
CA ASN A 136 -19.38 3.35 -11.51
C ASN A 136 -19.35 4.16 -12.81
N LEU A 137 -18.19 4.36 -13.42
CA LEU A 137 -18.08 5.02 -14.71
C LEU A 137 -18.74 4.21 -15.84
N GLU A 138 -18.63 2.88 -15.83
CA GLU A 138 -19.28 2.01 -16.80
C GLU A 138 -20.81 1.95 -16.61
N VAL A 139 -21.29 1.89 -15.36
CA VAL A 139 -22.73 1.95 -15.05
C VAL A 139 -23.34 3.29 -15.48
N ASN A 140 -22.69 4.42 -15.14
CA ASN A 140 -23.14 5.75 -15.57
C ASN A 140 -23.18 5.87 -17.10
N LYS A 141 -22.20 5.29 -17.79
CA LYS A 141 -22.21 5.21 -19.26
C LYS A 141 -23.40 4.40 -19.77
N ALA A 142 -23.66 3.23 -19.21
CA ALA A 142 -24.77 2.37 -19.62
C ALA A 142 -26.14 3.05 -19.41
N GLN A 143 -26.33 3.73 -18.27
CA GLN A 143 -27.55 4.48 -17.98
C GLN A 143 -27.75 5.65 -18.96
N ALA A 144 -26.71 6.43 -19.24
CA ALA A 144 -26.78 7.53 -20.21
C ALA A 144 -27.11 7.02 -21.62
N VAL A 145 -26.53 5.89 -22.04
CA VAL A 145 -26.85 5.25 -23.32
C VAL A 145 -28.30 4.74 -23.33
N SER A 146 -28.76 4.07 -22.27
CA SER A 146 -30.13 3.55 -22.18
C SER A 146 -31.17 4.68 -22.25
N GLN A 147 -30.95 5.79 -21.54
CA GLN A 147 -31.82 6.97 -21.62
C GLN A 147 -31.83 7.59 -23.02
N ALA A 148 -30.67 7.68 -23.68
CA ALA A 148 -30.60 8.16 -25.06
C ALA A 148 -31.36 7.25 -26.03
N VAL A 149 -31.23 5.92 -25.89
CA VAL A 149 -31.96 4.93 -26.70
C VAL A 149 -33.47 5.02 -26.47
N GLN A 150 -33.92 5.14 -25.22
CA GLN A 150 -35.36 5.33 -24.90
C GLN A 150 -35.90 6.66 -25.44
N GLY A 151 -35.12 7.73 -25.40
CA GLY A 151 -35.48 9.02 -26.00
C GLY A 151 -35.61 8.94 -27.52
N VAL A 152 -34.68 8.26 -28.20
CA VAL A 152 -34.75 8.02 -29.65
C VAL A 152 -35.93 7.12 -30.01
N ALA A 153 -36.19 6.05 -29.25
CA ALA A 153 -37.33 5.17 -29.47
C ALA A 153 -38.67 5.90 -29.29
N SER A 154 -38.78 6.79 -28.29
CA SER A 154 -39.98 7.61 -28.07
C SER A 154 -40.17 8.64 -29.19
N ALA A 155 -39.09 9.25 -29.68
CA ALA A 155 -39.13 10.16 -30.82
C ALA A 155 -39.51 9.43 -32.12
N ALA A 156 -38.95 8.25 -32.38
CA ALA A 156 -39.26 7.43 -33.54
C ALA A 156 -40.69 6.88 -33.49
N GLY A 157 -41.20 6.50 -32.32
CA GLY A 157 -42.59 6.07 -32.12
C GLY A 157 -43.60 7.19 -32.39
N ASN A 158 -43.29 8.43 -32.00
CA ASN A 158 -44.12 9.60 -32.32
C ASN A 158 -44.07 9.97 -33.81
N ILE A 159 -42.94 9.76 -34.48
CA ILE A 159 -42.81 9.99 -35.92
C ILE A 159 -43.53 8.88 -36.71
N ALA A 160 -43.40 7.61 -36.30
CA ALA A 160 -44.07 6.48 -36.96
C ALA A 160 -45.59 6.45 -36.73
N GLY A 161 -46.09 7.04 -35.63
CA GLY A 161 -47.52 7.21 -35.38
C GLY A 161 -48.12 8.48 -36.00
N ALA A 162 -47.32 9.35 -36.62
CA ALA A 162 -47.75 10.61 -37.24
C ALA A 162 -47.92 10.52 -38.78
N PHE A 163 -47.76 9.33 -39.37
CA PHE A 163 -48.05 9.01 -40.77
C PHE A 163 -49.11 7.91 -40.84
#